data_AF-A0A9E7JQ00-F1
#
_entry.id   AF-A0A9E7JQ00-F1
#
_cell.length_a   1.000
_cell.length_b   1.000
_cell.length_c   1.000
_cell.angle_alpha   90.00
_cell.angle_beta   90.00
_cell.angle_gamma   90.00
#
_symmetry.space_group_name_H-M   'P 1'
#
loop_
_entity.id
_entity.type
_entity.pdbx_description
1 polymer ?
#
loop_
_entity_poly.entity_id
_entity_poly.type
_entity_poly.pdbx_seq_one_letter_code
_entity_poly.pdbx_strand_id
1 'polypeptide(L)'
;MKLHYADLSDASSLRRWVDALLPDEVYNLAAQSHVAVSFEIPDSPYAAAKVAAHWYTVNYREAYGLFACNGILFNHESPRRGESFVTRKITRAVGRIRLGLQTKVFLGNLSAARDWGFAGDYVEAMWMMLQQEEPGDYVVATEESHTVEEFLQAAFSYVGLNWKDHVVIDPRYFRPAEVDSLKGDSTKARKALGWKPKVGFQDLVKMMVDHDIETAKREKVLVDAGYIDAQQQP
;
A
#
# COMPACT_ATOMS: atom_id res chain seq x y z
N MET A 1 17.31 -13.24 10.98
CA MET A 1 17.13 -12.86 9.55
C MET A 1 18.50 -12.66 8.93
N LYS A 2 18.80 -13.30 7.81
CA LYS A 2 20.01 -13.05 7.01
C LYS A 2 19.60 -12.33 5.72
N LEU A 3 20.30 -11.27 5.36
CA LEU A 3 20.07 -10.54 4.12
C LEU A 3 21.08 -11.00 3.08
N HIS A 4 20.60 -11.28 1.87
CA HIS A 4 21.40 -11.76 0.75
C HIS A 4 21.30 -10.76 -0.39
N TYR A 5 22.44 -10.41 -1.01
CA TYR A 5 22.45 -9.62 -2.22
C TYR A 5 22.08 -10.50 -3.43
N ALA A 6 21.09 -10.08 -4.20
CA ALA A 6 20.72 -10.66 -5.48
C ALA A 6 20.18 -9.56 -6.40
N ASP A 7 20.42 -9.71 -7.70
CA ASP A 7 19.95 -8.80 -8.74
C ASP A 7 18.87 -9.50 -9.56
N LEU A 8 17.65 -8.96 -9.57
CA LEU A 8 16.54 -9.53 -10.32
C LEU A 8 16.75 -9.50 -11.84
N SER A 9 17.70 -8.69 -12.34
CA SER A 9 18.09 -8.67 -13.76
C SER A 9 19.15 -9.71 -14.13
N ASP A 10 19.80 -10.33 -13.13
CA ASP A 10 20.75 -11.43 -13.32
C ASP A 10 20.18 -12.73 -12.72
N ALA A 11 19.63 -13.58 -13.59
CA ALA A 11 19.07 -14.87 -13.22
C ALA A 11 20.06 -15.77 -12.46
N SER A 12 21.36 -15.67 -12.73
CA SER A 12 22.39 -16.47 -12.06
C SER A 12 22.54 -16.07 -10.58
N SER A 13 22.28 -14.81 -10.25
CA SER A 13 22.35 -14.29 -8.90
C SER A 13 21.21 -14.83 -8.02
N LEU A 14 20.00 -14.94 -8.58
CA LEU A 14 18.85 -15.51 -7.88
C LEU A 14 18.97 -17.03 -7.73
N ARG A 15 19.31 -17.72 -8.83
CA ARG A 15 19.42 -19.18 -8.84
C ARG A 15 20.39 -19.69 -7.79
N ARG A 16 21.51 -19.00 -7.60
CA ARG A 16 22.49 -19.29 -6.54
C ARG A 16 21.84 -19.38 -5.16
N TRP A 17 20.94 -18.46 -4.82
CA TRP A 17 20.31 -18.44 -3.51
C TRP A 17 19.16 -19.43 -3.38
N VAL A 18 18.39 -19.65 -4.45
CA VAL A 18 17.37 -20.70 -4.46
C VAL A 18 18.02 -22.07 -4.24
N ASP A 19 19.08 -22.38 -4.99
CA ASP A 19 19.80 -23.66 -4.88
C ASP A 19 20.48 -23.83 -3.50
N ALA A 20 21.01 -22.74 -2.92
CA ALA A 20 21.71 -22.79 -1.64
C ALA A 20 20.78 -22.82 -0.41
N LEU A 21 19.62 -22.15 -0.49
CA LEU A 21 18.69 -22.03 0.63
C LEU A 21 17.61 -23.12 0.61
N LEU A 22 17.33 -23.69 -0.57
CA LEU A 22 16.26 -24.67 -0.79
C LEU A 22 14.95 -24.25 -0.10
N PRO A 23 14.41 -23.05 -0.43
CA PRO A 23 13.27 -22.51 0.29
C PRO A 23 12.01 -23.34 0.06
N ASP A 24 11.25 -23.59 1.12
CA ASP A 24 9.92 -24.19 1.03
C ASP A 24 8.89 -23.22 0.42
N GLU A 25 9.06 -21.91 0.67
CA GLU A 25 8.17 -20.85 0.19
C GLU A 25 8.96 -19.67 -0.38
N VAL A 26 8.45 -19.07 -1.47
CA VAL A 26 9.05 -17.89 -2.12
C VAL A 26 7.99 -16.82 -2.30
N TYR A 27 8.24 -15.62 -1.76
CA TYR A 27 7.35 -14.46 -1.90
C TYR A 27 7.98 -13.41 -2.82
N ASN A 28 7.53 -13.35 -4.08
CA ASN A 28 7.98 -12.35 -5.04
C ASN A 28 7.24 -11.01 -4.86
N LEU A 29 7.69 -10.21 -3.89
CA LEU A 29 7.11 -8.92 -3.57
C LEU A 29 7.81 -7.79 -4.33
N ALA A 30 7.03 -6.84 -4.85
CA ALA A 30 7.53 -5.65 -5.51
C ALA A 30 6.64 -4.44 -5.16
N ALA A 31 6.72 -3.35 -5.93
CA ALA A 31 5.77 -2.25 -5.81
C ALA A 31 4.30 -2.73 -5.99
N GLN A 32 3.35 -1.86 -5.62
CA GLN A 32 1.89 -2.08 -5.73
C GLN A 32 1.31 -1.31 -6.92
N SER A 33 0.35 -1.89 -7.66
CA SER A 33 -0.33 -1.29 -8.84
C SER A 33 -1.83 -1.07 -8.64
N HIS A 34 -2.47 -0.39 -9.60
CA HIS A 34 -3.92 -0.25 -9.69
C HIS A 34 -4.53 -1.53 -10.27
N VAL A 35 -4.80 -2.50 -9.40
CA VAL A 35 -4.88 -3.90 -9.84
C VAL A 35 -6.04 -4.22 -10.77
N ALA A 36 -7.29 -3.87 -10.44
CA ALA A 36 -8.45 -4.25 -11.25
C ALA A 36 -8.39 -3.68 -12.68
N VAL A 37 -8.20 -2.36 -12.81
CA VAL A 37 -8.14 -1.68 -14.11
C VAL A 37 -6.96 -2.16 -14.96
N SER A 38 -5.84 -2.56 -14.33
CA SER A 38 -4.65 -3.02 -15.06
C SER A 38 -4.95 -4.21 -15.98
N PHE A 39 -5.87 -5.11 -15.60
CA PHE A 39 -6.22 -6.28 -16.40
C PHE A 39 -7.07 -5.95 -17.63
N GLU A 40 -7.83 -4.85 -17.58
CA GLU A 40 -8.64 -4.39 -18.72
C GLU A 40 -7.83 -3.48 -19.62
N ILE A 41 -7.20 -2.45 -19.04
CA ILE A 41 -6.45 -1.41 -19.73
C ILE A 41 -5.25 -1.04 -18.85
N PRO A 42 -4.06 -1.65 -19.06
CA PRO A 42 -2.87 -1.25 -18.33
C PRO A 42 -2.45 0.17 -18.74
N ASP A 43 -2.71 1.14 -17.87
CA ASP A 43 -2.56 2.59 -18.11
C ASP A 43 -1.15 3.14 -17.82
N SER A 44 -0.21 2.27 -17.44
CA SER A 44 1.17 2.63 -17.14
C SER A 44 2.14 1.48 -17.47
N PRO A 45 3.43 1.77 -17.76
CA PRO A 45 4.44 0.72 -17.96
C PRO A 45 4.51 -0.27 -16.79
N TYR A 46 4.27 0.26 -15.60
CA TYR A 46 4.26 -0.52 -14.37
C TYR A 46 3.03 -1.45 -14.26
N ALA A 47 1.82 -0.97 -14.62
CA ALA A 47 0.63 -1.83 -14.73
C ALA A 47 0.83 -2.95 -15.76
N ALA A 48 1.37 -2.63 -16.94
CA ALA A 48 1.66 -3.61 -17.99
C ALA A 48 2.64 -4.69 -17.51
N ALA A 49 3.72 -4.30 -16.81
CA ALA A 49 4.67 -5.25 -16.24
C ALA A 49 4.03 -6.18 -15.20
N LYS A 50 3.08 -5.70 -14.40
CA LYS A 50 2.33 -6.53 -13.43
C LYS A 50 1.38 -7.51 -14.10
N VAL A 51 0.73 -7.11 -15.19
CA VAL A 51 -0.10 -8.03 -16.00
C VAL A 51 0.77 -9.12 -16.63
N ALA A 52 1.94 -8.76 -17.17
CA ALA A 52 2.88 -9.76 -17.69
C ALA A 52 3.32 -10.74 -16.59
N ALA A 53 3.70 -10.23 -15.41
CA ALA A 53 4.08 -11.08 -14.27
C ALA A 53 2.94 -12.01 -13.83
N HIS A 54 1.70 -11.53 -13.80
CA HIS A 54 0.52 -12.35 -13.50
C HIS A 54 0.43 -13.54 -14.44
N TRP A 55 0.49 -13.29 -15.76
CA TRP A 55 0.37 -14.35 -16.76
C TRP A 55 1.57 -15.30 -16.82
N TYR A 56 2.79 -14.83 -16.50
CA TYR A 56 3.92 -15.74 -16.33
C TYR A 56 3.70 -16.71 -15.17
N THR A 57 3.19 -16.23 -14.02
CA THR A 57 2.84 -17.09 -12.89
C THR A 57 1.76 -18.11 -13.26
N VAL A 58 0.69 -17.66 -13.93
CA VAL A 58 -0.38 -18.56 -14.41
C VAL A 58 0.17 -19.61 -15.37
N ASN A 59 0.98 -19.20 -16.36
CA ASN A 59 1.54 -20.11 -17.34
C ASN A 59 2.42 -21.18 -16.70
N TYR A 60 3.26 -20.83 -15.72
CA TYR A 60 4.10 -21.82 -15.04
C TYR A 60 3.29 -22.80 -14.19
N ARG A 61 2.22 -22.33 -13.55
CA ARG A 61 1.27 -23.18 -12.84
C ARG A 61 0.59 -24.18 -13.78
N GLU A 62 0.04 -23.70 -14.90
CA GLU A 62 -0.73 -24.52 -15.84
C GLU A 62 0.13 -25.46 -16.69
N ALA A 63 1.27 -25.00 -17.18
CA ALA A 63 2.12 -25.76 -18.09
C ALA A 63 3.02 -26.79 -17.38
N TYR A 64 3.44 -26.49 -16.15
CA TYR A 64 4.44 -27.30 -15.43
C TYR A 64 3.95 -27.82 -14.07
N GLY A 65 2.72 -27.52 -13.65
CA GLY A 65 2.19 -27.94 -12.35
C GLY A 65 2.89 -27.29 -11.17
N LEU A 66 3.52 -26.13 -11.35
CA LEU A 66 4.17 -25.41 -10.26
C LEU A 66 3.11 -24.87 -9.29
N PHE A 67 3.30 -25.06 -7.98
CA PHE A 67 2.48 -24.39 -6.98
C PHE A 67 2.80 -22.89 -6.97
N ALA A 68 2.04 -22.11 -7.75
CA ALA A 68 2.27 -20.68 -7.93
C ALA A 68 0.95 -19.91 -7.87
N CYS A 69 0.87 -18.90 -7.01
CA CYS A 69 -0.35 -18.13 -6.73
C CYS A 69 -0.14 -16.66 -7.06
N ASN A 70 -1.18 -15.98 -7.58
CA ASN A 70 -1.21 -14.52 -7.62
C ASN A 70 -2.11 -13.95 -6.53
N GLY A 71 -1.52 -13.15 -5.65
CA GLY A 71 -2.26 -12.22 -4.80
C GLY A 71 -2.62 -10.95 -5.57
N ILE A 72 -3.91 -10.74 -5.82
CA ILE A 72 -4.47 -9.57 -6.49
C ILE A 72 -4.88 -8.56 -5.40
N LEU A 73 -3.88 -7.88 -4.83
CA LEU A 73 -4.03 -7.06 -3.63
C LEU A 73 -4.47 -5.62 -3.94
N PHE A 74 -5.60 -5.20 -3.38
CA PHE A 74 -6.04 -3.81 -3.41
C PHE A 74 -5.17 -2.93 -2.50
N ASN A 75 -5.46 -1.62 -2.44
CA ASN A 75 -4.63 -0.69 -1.67
C ASN A 75 -4.53 -1.16 -0.21
N HIS A 76 -3.31 -1.23 0.30
CA HIS A 76 -3.06 -1.57 1.69
C HIS A 76 -1.95 -0.71 2.25
N GLU A 77 -2.23 -0.18 3.43
CA GLU A 77 -1.53 0.92 4.04
C GLU A 77 -1.01 0.50 5.42
N SER A 78 -0.13 1.30 5.99
CA SER A 78 0.40 1.10 7.33
C SER A 78 1.21 2.32 7.77
N PRO A 79 1.63 2.37 9.05
CA PRO A 79 2.67 3.29 9.51
C PRO A 79 4.04 3.15 8.81
N ARG A 80 4.21 2.19 7.89
CA ARG A 80 5.42 1.99 7.08
C ARG A 80 5.23 2.33 5.60
N ARG A 81 4.05 2.83 5.22
CA ARG A 81 3.76 3.24 3.85
C ARG A 81 4.72 4.34 3.38
N GLY A 82 5.14 4.31 2.11
CA GLY A 82 5.96 5.37 1.54
C GLY A 82 5.25 6.74 1.57
N GLU A 83 5.99 7.80 1.85
CA GLU A 83 5.43 9.14 2.09
C GLU A 83 4.85 9.81 0.83
N SER A 84 5.19 9.30 -0.36
CA SER A 84 4.62 9.73 -1.64
C SER A 84 3.19 9.25 -1.87
N PHE A 85 2.72 8.23 -1.13
CA PHE A 85 1.34 7.75 -1.23
C PHE A 85 0.39 8.66 -0.45
N VAL A 86 -0.80 8.89 -1.01
CA VAL A 86 -1.76 9.90 -0.52
C VAL A 86 -2.12 9.74 0.96
N THR A 87 -2.35 8.51 1.42
CA THR A 87 -2.69 8.18 2.81
C THR A 87 -1.59 8.61 3.76
N ARG A 88 -0.34 8.23 3.47
CA ARG A 88 0.82 8.57 4.29
C ARG A 88 1.16 10.05 4.23
N LYS A 89 1.06 10.66 3.04
CA LYS A 89 1.22 12.11 2.88
C LYS A 89 0.24 12.88 3.78
N ILE A 90 -1.01 12.43 3.86
CA ILE A 90 -2.03 13.02 4.74
C ILE A 90 -1.64 12.83 6.22
N THR A 91 -1.37 11.60 6.68
CA THR A 91 -1.10 11.36 8.11
C THR A 91 0.18 12.03 8.60
N ARG A 92 1.22 12.09 7.76
CA ARG A 92 2.45 12.87 8.00
C ARG A 92 2.13 14.35 8.19
N ALA A 93 1.34 14.93 7.26
CA ALA A 93 0.94 16.33 7.36
C ALA A 93 0.09 16.59 8.60
N VAL A 94 -0.85 15.70 8.95
CA VAL A 94 -1.66 15.81 10.18
C VAL A 94 -0.77 15.85 11.42
N GLY A 95 0.20 14.93 11.54
CA GLY A 95 1.15 14.92 12.65
C GLY A 95 1.95 16.22 12.77
N ARG A 96 2.50 16.72 11.66
CA ARG A 96 3.27 17.97 11.62
C ARG A 96 2.41 19.21 11.88
N ILE A 97 1.22 19.30 11.30
CA ILE A 97 0.26 20.40 11.51
C ILE A 97 -0.15 20.46 12.98
N ARG A 98 -0.44 19.31 13.59
CA ARG A 98 -0.85 19.24 15.00
C ARG A 98 0.20 19.77 15.98
N LEU A 99 1.47 19.75 15.59
CA LEU A 99 2.61 20.25 16.37
C LEU A 99 3.17 21.59 15.86
N GLY A 100 2.51 22.24 14.90
CA GLY A 100 2.92 23.53 14.36
C GLY A 100 4.18 23.49 13.49
N LEU A 101 4.59 22.31 13.01
CA LEU A 101 5.73 22.14 12.10
C LEU A 101 5.37 22.37 10.62
N GLN A 102 4.08 22.35 10.30
CA GLN A 102 3.54 22.51 8.96
C GLN A 102 2.19 23.21 9.05
N THR A 103 1.76 23.93 8.01
CA THR A 103 0.49 24.66 8.01
C THR A 103 -0.49 24.17 6.95
N LYS A 104 0.01 23.73 5.80
CA LYS A 104 -0.79 23.32 4.64
C LYS A 104 -0.35 21.97 4.08
N VAL A 105 -1.27 21.24 3.46
CA VAL A 105 -0.99 20.04 2.67
C VAL A 105 -1.57 20.19 1.27
N PHE A 106 -0.78 19.90 0.25
CA PHE A 106 -1.18 20.05 -1.16
C PHE A 106 -1.62 18.72 -1.73
N LEU A 107 -2.82 18.63 -2.29
CA LEU A 107 -3.41 17.40 -2.83
C LEU A 107 -4.02 17.63 -4.22
N GLY A 108 -4.29 16.54 -4.93
CA GLY A 108 -4.97 16.54 -6.22
C GLY A 108 -6.47 16.26 -6.06
N ASN A 109 -6.95 15.23 -6.76
CA ASN A 109 -8.35 14.83 -6.71
C ASN A 109 -8.75 14.24 -5.33
N LEU A 110 -9.75 14.86 -4.70
CA LEU A 110 -10.29 14.40 -3.41
C LEU A 110 -11.44 13.38 -3.54
N SER A 111 -12.09 13.30 -4.71
CA SER A 111 -13.21 12.40 -4.95
C SER A 111 -12.78 10.97 -5.33
N ALA A 112 -11.50 10.78 -5.66
CA ALA A 112 -10.95 9.46 -5.94
C ALA A 112 -11.19 8.50 -4.76
N ALA A 113 -11.86 7.37 -5.04
CA ALA A 113 -12.26 6.39 -4.05
C ALA A 113 -11.42 5.10 -4.12
N ARG A 114 -10.99 4.57 -2.98
CA ARG A 114 -10.10 3.41 -2.89
C ARG A 114 -10.53 2.48 -1.75
N ASP A 115 -10.32 1.20 -1.98
CA ASP A 115 -10.40 0.14 -0.98
C ASP A 115 -9.06 0.04 -0.25
N TRP A 116 -9.01 0.58 0.98
CA TRP A 116 -7.80 0.63 1.82
C TRP A 116 -7.88 -0.37 2.97
N GLY A 117 -7.02 -1.38 2.93
CA GLY A 117 -6.80 -2.31 4.03
C GLY A 117 -5.49 -2.11 4.78
N PHE A 118 -5.26 -2.89 5.83
CA PHE A 118 -4.01 -2.89 6.57
C PHE A 118 -3.01 -3.89 5.97
N ALA A 119 -1.78 -3.43 5.71
CA ALA A 119 -0.74 -4.28 5.14
C ALA A 119 -0.43 -5.54 5.97
N GLY A 120 -0.56 -5.48 7.30
CA GLY A 120 -0.35 -6.64 8.18
C GLY A 120 -1.38 -7.75 7.96
N ASP A 121 -2.63 -7.41 7.65
CA ASP A 121 -3.67 -8.39 7.32
C ASP A 121 -3.43 -9.00 5.93
N TYR A 122 -2.85 -8.22 5.01
CA TYR A 122 -2.66 -8.63 3.61
C TYR A 122 -1.49 -9.60 3.46
N VAL A 123 -0.41 -9.43 4.24
CA VAL A 123 0.70 -10.40 4.25
C VAL A 123 0.29 -11.74 4.85
N GLU A 124 -0.68 -11.76 5.77
CA GLU A 124 -1.29 -13.01 6.24
C GLU A 124 -2.03 -13.72 5.10
N ALA A 125 -2.79 -12.99 4.27
CA ALA A 125 -3.43 -13.58 3.09
C ALA A 125 -2.40 -14.21 2.15
N MET A 126 -1.27 -13.53 1.89
CA MET A 126 -0.19 -14.07 1.03
C MET A 126 0.31 -15.42 1.57
N TRP A 127 0.56 -15.50 2.88
CA TRP A 127 1.00 -16.74 3.51
C TRP A 127 -0.05 -17.84 3.40
N MET A 128 -1.32 -17.52 3.70
CA MET A 128 -2.45 -18.45 3.62
C MET A 128 -2.64 -19.06 2.22
N MET A 129 -2.34 -18.31 1.15
CA MET A 129 -2.41 -18.81 -0.23
C MET A 129 -1.45 -19.97 -0.50
N LEU A 130 -0.27 -19.98 0.13
CA LEU A 130 0.72 -21.06 -0.03
C LEU A 130 0.43 -22.27 0.87
N GLN A 131 -0.51 -22.17 1.80
CA GLN A 131 -0.90 -23.27 2.69
C GLN A 131 -2.01 -24.16 2.12
N GLN A 132 -2.54 -23.83 0.93
CA GLN A 132 -3.64 -24.55 0.32
C GLN A 132 -3.14 -25.84 -0.35
N GLU A 133 -4.04 -26.82 -0.56
CA GLU A 133 -3.69 -28.04 -1.30
C GLU A 133 -3.43 -27.75 -2.79
N GLU A 134 -4.16 -26.79 -3.36
CA GLU A 134 -4.06 -26.41 -4.78
C GLU A 134 -3.75 -24.91 -4.91
N PRO A 135 -2.88 -24.51 -5.85
CA PRO A 135 -2.55 -23.11 -6.08
C PRO A 135 -3.72 -22.34 -6.71
N GLY A 136 -3.79 -21.04 -6.46
CA GLY A 136 -4.84 -20.20 -7.02
C GLY A 136 -4.56 -18.71 -6.96
N ASP A 137 -5.37 -17.95 -7.69
CA ASP A 137 -5.32 -16.49 -7.68
C ASP A 137 -6.46 -15.93 -6.84
N TYR A 138 -6.18 -14.93 -6.01
CA TYR A 138 -7.12 -14.41 -5.02
C TYR A 138 -7.10 -12.89 -4.97
N VAL A 139 -8.28 -12.28 -5.05
CA VAL A 139 -8.47 -10.86 -4.70
C VAL A 139 -8.42 -10.72 -3.19
N VAL A 140 -7.57 -9.80 -2.73
CA VAL A 140 -7.40 -9.45 -1.31
C VAL A 140 -7.73 -7.98 -1.15
N ALA A 141 -8.86 -7.71 -0.50
CA ALA A 141 -9.49 -6.41 -0.41
C ALA A 141 -10.43 -6.36 0.80
N THR A 142 -10.75 -5.17 1.30
CA THR A 142 -11.69 -4.99 2.42
C THR A 142 -13.16 -5.03 1.97
N GLU A 143 -13.42 -4.78 0.69
CA GLU A 143 -14.77 -4.56 0.12
C GLU A 143 -15.45 -3.28 0.63
N GLU A 144 -14.68 -2.38 1.26
CA GLU A 144 -15.10 -1.05 1.70
C GLU A 144 -14.26 -0.02 0.93
N SER A 145 -14.91 0.95 0.28
CA SER A 145 -14.24 1.97 -0.52
C SER A 145 -14.53 3.35 0.04
N HIS A 146 -13.48 4.16 0.16
CA HIS A 146 -13.55 5.52 0.70
C HIS A 146 -12.86 6.52 -0.21
N THR A 147 -13.37 7.74 -0.23
CA THR A 147 -12.75 8.86 -0.93
C THR A 147 -11.54 9.40 -0.18
N VAL A 148 -10.66 10.11 -0.88
CA VAL A 148 -9.57 10.88 -0.24
C VAL A 148 -10.12 11.94 0.71
N GLU A 149 -11.29 12.53 0.40
CA GLU A 149 -11.99 13.44 1.31
C GLU A 149 -12.41 12.75 2.62
N GLU A 150 -12.98 11.55 2.57
CA GLU A 150 -13.32 10.78 3.77
C GLU A 150 -12.09 10.42 4.60
N PHE A 151 -10.97 10.10 3.95
CA PHE A 151 -9.69 9.88 4.64
C PHE A 151 -9.19 11.14 5.34
N LEU A 152 -9.25 12.30 4.68
CA LEU A 152 -8.92 13.60 5.28
C LEU A 152 -9.81 13.88 6.49
N GLN A 153 -11.12 13.68 6.35
CA GLN A 153 -12.08 13.87 7.42
C GLN A 153 -11.75 12.98 8.63
N ALA A 154 -11.52 11.69 8.41
CA ALA A 154 -11.17 10.74 9.47
C ALA A 154 -9.84 11.13 10.16
N ALA A 155 -8.80 11.46 9.39
CA ALA A 155 -7.47 11.76 9.94
C ALA A 155 -7.42 13.08 10.72
N PHE A 156 -7.98 14.17 10.16
CA PHE A 156 -7.94 15.48 10.80
C PHE A 156 -8.89 15.57 12.01
N SER A 157 -10.11 15.02 11.90
CA SER A 157 -11.07 15.07 13.01
C SER A 157 -10.58 14.27 14.22
N TYR A 158 -9.82 13.19 14.00
CA TYR A 158 -9.22 12.41 15.08
C TYR A 158 -8.29 13.23 15.98
N VAL A 159 -7.64 14.27 15.44
CA VAL A 159 -6.76 15.17 16.21
C VAL A 159 -7.44 16.51 16.56
N GLY A 160 -8.74 16.62 16.35
CA GLY A 160 -9.53 17.82 16.64
C GLY A 160 -9.29 18.98 15.65
N LEU A 161 -8.88 18.69 14.42
CA LEU A 161 -8.66 19.68 13.36
C LEU A 161 -9.71 19.57 12.25
N ASN A 162 -9.93 20.68 11.55
CA ASN A 162 -10.75 20.72 10.33
C ASN A 162 -9.83 20.74 9.10
N TRP A 163 -9.90 19.69 8.28
CA TRP A 163 -9.01 19.54 7.12
C TRP A 163 -9.12 20.69 6.12
N LYS A 164 -10.29 21.32 5.99
CA LYS A 164 -10.55 22.41 5.03
C LYS A 164 -9.69 23.65 5.31
N ASP A 165 -9.22 23.82 6.55
CA ASP A 165 -8.35 24.92 6.94
C ASP A 165 -6.89 24.69 6.49
N HIS A 166 -6.54 23.47 6.10
CA HIS A 166 -5.16 23.04 5.85
C HIS A 166 -4.92 22.50 4.45
N VAL A 167 -5.93 21.93 3.79
CA VAL A 167 -5.78 21.33 2.46
C VAL A 167 -5.84 22.40 1.38
N VAL A 168 -4.92 22.31 0.42
CA VAL A 168 -4.88 23.13 -0.79
C VAL A 168 -4.89 22.20 -2.01
N ILE A 169 -5.79 22.46 -2.96
CA ILE A 169 -5.81 21.71 -4.23
C ILE A 169 -4.74 22.29 -5.15
N ASP A 170 -3.91 21.42 -5.70
CA ASP A 170 -2.82 21.79 -6.60
C ASP A 170 -2.88 20.93 -7.89
N PRO A 171 -3.07 21.56 -9.06
CA PRO A 171 -3.19 20.88 -10.35
C PRO A 171 -2.04 19.91 -10.67
N ARG A 172 -0.85 20.13 -10.10
CA ARG A 172 0.33 19.27 -10.32
C ARG A 172 0.18 17.86 -9.76
N TYR A 173 -0.76 17.64 -8.83
CA TYR A 173 -1.02 16.34 -8.23
C TYR A 173 -2.17 15.57 -8.91
N PHE A 174 -2.81 16.15 -9.93
CA PHE A 174 -3.77 15.42 -10.76
C PHE A 174 -3.01 14.48 -11.69
N ARG A 175 -3.56 13.28 -11.86
CA ARG A 175 -2.97 12.28 -12.76
C ARG A 175 -3.57 12.45 -14.16
N PRO A 176 -2.77 12.30 -15.23
CA PRO A 176 -3.30 12.33 -16.60
C PRO A 176 -4.35 11.26 -16.89
N ALA A 177 -4.20 10.08 -16.26
CA ALA A 177 -5.20 9.02 -16.23
C ALA A 177 -5.56 8.76 -14.76
N GLU A 178 -6.82 9.01 -14.41
CA GLU A 178 -7.33 8.84 -13.06
C GLU A 178 -8.25 7.62 -13.00
N VAL A 179 -8.06 6.79 -11.98
CA VAL A 179 -9.00 5.73 -11.66
C VAL A 179 -9.98 6.30 -10.65
N ASP A 180 -11.25 6.45 -11.03
CA ASP A 180 -12.25 7.12 -10.20
C ASP A 180 -12.57 6.32 -8.94
N SER A 181 -12.84 5.03 -9.07
CA SER A 181 -13.21 4.17 -7.95
C SER A 181 -12.62 2.76 -8.09
N LEU A 182 -12.06 2.25 -6.99
CA LEU A 182 -11.64 0.86 -6.86
C LEU A 182 -12.31 0.24 -5.64
N LYS A 183 -12.94 -0.91 -5.84
CA LYS A 183 -13.51 -1.75 -4.80
C LYS A 183 -13.26 -3.21 -5.17
N GLY A 184 -12.66 -3.97 -4.26
CA GLY A 184 -12.41 -5.38 -4.50
C GLY A 184 -13.60 -6.25 -4.13
N ASP A 185 -13.64 -7.45 -4.69
CA ASP A 185 -14.50 -8.56 -4.23
C ASP A 185 -13.56 -9.67 -3.74
N SER A 186 -13.46 -9.82 -2.42
CA SER A 186 -12.60 -10.82 -1.77
C SER A 186 -13.38 -12.09 -1.38
N THR A 187 -14.55 -12.34 -1.99
CA THR A 187 -15.40 -13.51 -1.72
C THR A 187 -14.63 -14.83 -1.89
N LYS A 188 -13.78 -14.95 -2.91
CA LYS A 188 -12.97 -16.15 -3.12
C LYS A 188 -11.96 -16.35 -1.99
N ALA A 189 -11.28 -15.30 -1.57
CA ALA A 189 -10.32 -15.36 -0.44
C ALA A 189 -11.03 -15.75 0.86
N ARG A 190 -12.21 -15.18 1.14
CA ARG A 190 -13.02 -15.56 2.31
C ARG A 190 -13.42 -17.02 2.30
N LYS A 191 -13.93 -17.52 1.17
CA LYS A 191 -14.45 -18.90 1.07
C LYS A 191 -13.34 -19.95 1.08
N ALA A 192 -12.26 -19.72 0.34
CA ALA A 192 -11.19 -20.69 0.17
C ALA A 192 -10.16 -20.63 1.30
N LEU A 193 -9.75 -19.43 1.70
CA LEU A 193 -8.69 -19.25 2.69
C LEU A 193 -9.27 -19.09 4.11
N GLY A 194 -10.54 -18.69 4.25
CA GLY A 194 -11.07 -18.21 5.54
C GLY A 194 -10.54 -16.83 5.92
N TRP A 195 -9.86 -16.13 5.01
CA TRP A 195 -9.24 -14.83 5.26
C TRP A 195 -10.29 -13.72 5.30
N LYS A 196 -10.16 -12.79 6.25
CA LYS A 196 -10.92 -11.53 6.30
C LYS A 196 -10.04 -10.42 6.88
N PRO A 197 -10.24 -9.15 6.47
CA PRO A 197 -9.55 -8.03 7.11
C PRO A 197 -9.92 -7.98 8.60
N LYS A 198 -8.93 -7.71 9.45
CA LYS A 198 -9.07 -7.57 10.91
C LYS A 198 -9.10 -6.10 11.30
N VAL A 199 -8.36 -5.26 10.57
CA VAL A 199 -8.29 -3.81 10.79
C VAL A 199 -9.22 -3.10 9.80
N GLY A 200 -10.23 -2.41 10.33
CA GLY A 200 -11.14 -1.58 9.54
C GLY A 200 -10.55 -0.21 9.19
N PHE A 201 -11.23 0.54 8.32
CA PHE A 201 -10.76 1.84 7.83
C PHE A 201 -10.43 2.84 8.95
N GLN A 202 -11.32 3.01 9.93
CA GLN A 202 -11.13 3.98 11.02
C GLN A 202 -9.91 3.64 11.89
N ASP A 203 -9.70 2.35 12.19
CA ASP A 203 -8.56 1.92 13.01
C ASP A 203 -7.24 2.01 12.25
N LEU A 204 -7.26 1.75 10.93
CA LEU A 204 -6.12 1.98 10.05
C LEU A 204 -5.69 3.46 10.05
N VAL A 205 -6.65 4.37 9.88
CA VAL A 205 -6.38 5.82 9.89
C VAL A 205 -5.78 6.24 11.23
N LYS A 206 -6.41 5.87 12.35
CA LYS A 206 -5.90 6.20 13.70
C LYS A 206 -4.49 5.65 13.92
N MET A 207 -4.25 4.39 13.58
CA MET A 207 -2.95 3.74 13.68
C MET A 207 -1.85 4.52 12.94
N MET A 208 -2.15 4.99 11.73
CA MET A 208 -1.22 5.79 10.93
C MET A 208 -1.00 7.19 11.52
N VAL A 209 -2.08 7.86 11.96
CA VAL A 209 -2.01 9.20 12.56
C VAL A 209 -1.22 9.17 13.87
N ASP A 210 -1.49 8.23 14.78
CA ASP A 210 -0.79 8.11 16.06
C ASP A 210 0.72 7.96 15.86
N HIS A 211 1.12 7.05 14.96
CA HIS A 211 2.52 6.86 14.63
C HIS A 211 3.18 8.13 14.03
N ASP A 212 2.45 8.84 13.19
CA ASP A 212 2.96 10.04 12.52
C ASP A 212 3.00 11.27 13.46
N ILE A 213 2.13 11.33 14.47
CA ILE A 213 2.25 12.27 15.59
C ILE A 213 3.52 11.98 16.39
N GLU A 214 3.79 10.73 16.75
CA GLU A 214 5.02 10.37 17.48
C GLU A 214 6.28 10.70 16.68
N THR A 215 6.24 10.53 15.36
CA THR A 215 7.34 10.96 14.49
C THR A 215 7.49 12.48 14.50
N ALA A 216 6.40 13.22 14.33
CA ALA A 216 6.41 14.68 14.38
C ALA A 216 6.89 15.22 15.75
N LYS A 217 6.59 14.54 16.87
CA LYS A 217 7.11 14.91 18.20
C LYS A 217 8.62 14.84 18.24
N ARG A 218 9.22 13.78 17.67
CA ARG A 218 10.69 13.64 17.57
C ARG A 218 11.28 14.73 16.69
N GLU A 219 10.65 15.04 15.56
CA GLU A 219 11.05 16.15 14.70
C GLU A 219 10.98 17.48 15.44
N LYS A 220 9.91 17.75 16.18
CA LYS A 220 9.73 18.99 16.96
C LYS A 220 10.84 19.20 17.98
N VAL A 221 11.26 18.14 18.67
CA VAL A 221 12.39 18.20 19.61
C VAL A 221 13.67 18.63 18.91
N LEU A 222 13.95 18.10 17.71
CA LEU A 222 15.14 18.47 16.94
C LEU A 222 15.06 19.90 16.39
N VAL A 223 13.89 20.34 15.95
CA VAL A 223 13.62 21.73 15.53
C VAL A 223 13.85 22.70 16.69
N ASP A 224 13.26 22.43 17.86
CA ASP A 224 13.35 23.31 19.03
C ASP A 224 14.76 23.39 19.60
N ALA A 225 15.53 22.33 19.44
CA ALA A 225 16.94 22.30 19.80
C ALA A 225 17.88 22.86 18.71
N GLY A 226 17.35 23.32 17.58
CA GLY A 226 18.12 23.96 16.51
C GLY A 226 18.97 23.01 15.65
N TYR A 227 18.70 21.69 15.67
CA TYR A 227 19.42 20.70 14.87
C TYR A 227 18.87 20.55 13.45
N ILE A 228 17.61 20.92 13.22
CA ILE A 228 16.95 20.89 11.91
C ILE A 228 16.08 22.14 11.72
N ASP A 229 15.93 22.59 10.48
CA ASP A 229 14.96 23.64 10.12
C ASP A 229 13.59 23.00 9.84
N ALA A 230 12.54 23.54 10.45
CA ALA A 230 11.16 23.07 10.26
C ALA A 230 10.70 23.19 8.78
N GLN A 231 11.28 24.11 8.02
CA GLN A 231 10.96 24.35 6.62
C GLN A 231 11.83 23.57 5.63
N GLN A 232 12.96 23.00 6.08
CA GLN A 232 13.82 22.17 5.23
C GLN A 232 13.49 20.68 5.40
N GLN A 233 12.48 20.19 4.70
CA GLN A 233 12.36 18.78 4.34
C GLN A 233 11.51 18.65 3.06
N PRO A 234 11.78 17.62 2.23
CA PRO A 234 11.58 17.60 0.78
C PRO A 234 10.13 17.69 0.30
#